data_AF-A0A161MK44-F1
#
_entry.id   AF-A0A161MK44-F1
#
_cell.length_a   1.000
_cell.length_b   1.000
_cell.length_c   1.000
_cell.angle_alpha   90.00
_cell.angle_beta   90.00
_cell.angle_gamma   90.00
#
_symmetry.space_group_name_H-M   'P 1'
#
loop_
_entity.id
_entity.type
_entity.pdbx_description
1 polymer ?
#
loop_
_entity_poly.entity_id
_entity_poly.type
_entity_poly.pdbx_seq_one_letter_code
_entity_poly.pdbx_strand_id
1 'polypeptide(L)'
;EIMENLFDALCCSLMVSTNKELFLKGEGLQLMNLMLREKKLSRNGSLKVVNYALIGPDGKDNCNKFVDILGLRTIFPLFMKTPKRNRKKMLTAEEHEEHVISIIASMLRNCRGTQRSRLLSKFSENDHEKVDRLLELHFKYMEKVDSVDAELERKNATEKKWMRMKFI
;
A
#
# COMPACT_ATOMS: atom_id res chain seq x y z
N GLU A 1 -18.15 -0.18 11.79
CA GLU A 1 -18.57 -1.59 11.90
C GLU A 1 -19.12 -2.21 10.61
N ILE A 2 -20.40 -2.07 10.21
CA ILE A 2 -20.92 -2.77 9.00
C ILE A 2 -20.10 -2.47 7.74
N MET A 3 -19.81 -1.18 7.48
CA MET A 3 -19.02 -0.77 6.32
C MET A 3 -17.61 -1.38 6.31
N GLU A 4 -17.00 -1.55 7.49
CA GLU A 4 -15.65 -2.09 7.63
C GLU A 4 -15.64 -3.59 7.39
N ASN A 5 -16.59 -4.30 7.98
CA ASN A 5 -16.79 -5.73 7.76
C ASN A 5 -17.01 -6.03 6.26
N LEU A 6 -17.72 -5.14 5.54
CA LEU A 6 -17.87 -5.24 4.09
C LEU A 6 -16.55 -5.01 3.34
N PHE A 7 -15.75 -4.03 3.73
CA PHE A 7 -14.43 -3.82 3.13
C PHE A 7 -13.50 -5.01 3.38
N ASP A 8 -13.51 -5.57 4.58
CA ASP A 8 -12.68 -6.73 4.92
C ASP A 8 -13.14 -7.99 4.19
N ALA A 9 -14.45 -8.25 4.12
CA ALA A 9 -15.01 -9.34 3.32
C ALA A 9 -14.60 -9.20 1.85
N LEU A 10 -14.68 -7.99 1.28
CA LEU A 10 -14.27 -7.73 -0.10
C LEU A 10 -12.76 -7.93 -0.31
N CYS A 11 -11.91 -7.50 0.64
CA CYS A 11 -10.47 -7.77 0.59
C CYS A 11 -10.19 -9.28 0.60
N CYS A 12 -10.89 -10.03 1.46
CA CYS A 12 -10.80 -11.49 1.51
C CYS A 12 -11.21 -12.13 0.19
N SER A 13 -12.31 -11.68 -0.42
CA SER A 13 -12.74 -12.16 -1.74
C SER A 13 -11.71 -11.87 -2.83
N LEU A 14 -11.04 -10.72 -2.80
CA LEU A 14 -10.01 -10.34 -3.78
C LEU A 14 -8.69 -11.12 -3.65
N MET A 15 -8.51 -11.90 -2.58
CA MET A 15 -7.39 -12.86 -2.50
C MET A 15 -7.57 -14.04 -3.47
N VAL A 16 -8.81 -14.29 -3.93
CA VAL A 16 -9.09 -15.27 -4.99
C VAL A 16 -8.96 -14.62 -6.36
N SER A 17 -8.06 -15.14 -7.20
CA SER A 17 -7.68 -14.52 -8.48
C SER A 17 -8.87 -14.27 -9.42
N THR A 18 -9.83 -15.19 -9.50
CA THR A 18 -11.04 -15.04 -10.35
C THR A 18 -11.90 -13.85 -9.94
N ASN A 19 -11.93 -13.51 -8.66
CA ASN A 19 -12.71 -12.38 -8.17
C ASN A 19 -12.13 -11.02 -8.60
N LYS A 20 -10.85 -10.96 -8.99
CA LYS A 20 -10.24 -9.73 -9.51
C LYS A 20 -10.85 -9.33 -10.85
N GLU A 21 -11.15 -10.30 -11.72
CA GLU A 21 -11.83 -10.06 -13.00
C GLU A 21 -13.29 -9.65 -12.77
N LEU A 22 -14.00 -10.31 -11.85
CA LEU A 22 -15.37 -9.93 -11.49
C LEU A 22 -15.43 -8.51 -10.91
N PHE A 23 -14.49 -8.16 -10.05
CA PHE A 23 -14.36 -6.81 -9.49
C PHE A 23 -14.09 -5.76 -10.57
N LEU A 24 -13.28 -6.09 -11.58
CA LEU A 24 -13.03 -5.23 -12.74
C LEU A 24 -14.31 -5.00 -13.56
N LYS A 25 -15.03 -6.08 -13.88
CA LYS A 25 -16.30 -6.02 -14.63
C LYS A 25 -17.38 -5.23 -13.88
N GLY A 26 -17.42 -5.36 -12.56
CA GLY A 26 -18.35 -4.64 -11.68
C GLY A 26 -17.97 -3.18 -11.40
N GLU A 27 -17.03 -2.59 -12.14
CA GLU A 27 -16.56 -1.21 -11.95
C GLU A 27 -16.02 -0.91 -10.53
N GLY A 28 -15.54 -1.93 -9.84
CA GLY A 28 -15.06 -1.81 -8.46
C GLY A 28 -13.92 -0.78 -8.33
N LEU A 29 -13.02 -0.72 -9.32
CA LEU A 29 -11.92 0.25 -9.34
C LEU A 29 -12.41 1.70 -9.47
N GLN A 30 -13.44 1.94 -10.29
CA GLN A 30 -14.05 3.26 -10.46
C GLN A 30 -14.63 3.75 -9.13
N LEU A 31 -15.40 2.88 -8.46
CA LEU A 31 -16.00 3.19 -7.17
C LEU A 31 -14.94 3.45 -6.10
N MET A 32 -13.90 2.60 -5.99
CA MET A 32 -12.84 2.82 -5.01
C MET A 32 -12.05 4.11 -5.29
N ASN A 33 -11.77 4.41 -6.56
CA ASN A 33 -11.10 5.65 -6.94
C ASN A 33 -11.96 6.88 -6.60
N LEU A 34 -13.28 6.80 -6.78
CA LEU A 34 -14.21 7.86 -6.35
C LEU A 34 -14.17 8.05 -4.83
N MET A 35 -14.28 6.97 -4.05
CA MET A 35 -14.24 7.03 -2.58
C MET A 35 -12.92 7.61 -2.05
N LEU A 36 -11.79 7.28 -2.67
CA LEU A 36 -10.49 7.87 -2.34
C LEU A 36 -10.45 9.39 -2.58
N ARG A 37 -11.11 9.87 -3.63
CA ARG A 37 -11.20 11.30 -3.98
C ARG A 37 -12.14 12.09 -3.09
N GLU A 38 -13.23 11.49 -2.63
CA GLU A 38 -14.20 12.14 -1.72
C GLU A 38 -13.65 12.34 -0.30
N LYS A 39 -12.59 11.62 0.09
CA LYS A 39 -11.87 11.76 1.37
C LYS A 39 -12.76 11.57 2.62
N LYS A 40 -13.85 10.80 2.50
CA LYS A 40 -14.77 10.43 3.59
C LYS A 40 -14.22 9.24 4.40
N LEU A 41 -15.02 8.73 5.35
CA LEU A 41 -14.69 7.58 6.20
C LEU A 41 -14.29 6.33 5.39
N SER A 42 -14.90 6.12 4.23
CA SER A 42 -14.61 4.99 3.34
C SER A 42 -13.21 5.00 2.72
N ARG A 43 -12.50 6.13 2.75
CA ARG A 43 -11.19 6.30 2.09
C ARG A 43 -10.19 5.22 2.49
N ASN A 44 -10.12 4.88 3.78
CA ASN A 44 -9.16 3.91 4.29
C ASN A 44 -9.48 2.49 3.79
N GLY A 45 -10.75 2.09 3.84
CA GLY A 45 -11.23 0.81 3.31
C GLY A 45 -11.01 0.72 1.80
N SER A 46 -11.30 1.79 1.06
CA SER A 46 -11.05 1.83 -0.39
C SER A 46 -9.58 1.70 -0.75
N LEU A 47 -8.67 2.32 0.02
CA LEU A 47 -7.24 2.17 -0.21
C LEU A 47 -6.80 0.70 -0.06
N LYS A 48 -7.28 0.03 1.00
CA LYS A 48 -7.03 -1.39 1.25
C LYS A 48 -7.56 -2.24 0.09
N VAL A 49 -8.80 -2.05 -0.34
CA VAL A 49 -9.39 -2.80 -1.47
C VAL A 49 -8.60 -2.61 -2.76
N VAL A 50 -8.18 -1.38 -3.08
CA VAL A 50 -7.36 -1.11 -4.27
C VAL A 50 -6.04 -1.88 -4.20
N ASN A 51 -5.38 -1.93 -3.04
CA ASN A 51 -4.17 -2.72 -2.87
C ASN A 51 -4.41 -4.21 -3.20
N TYR A 52 -5.45 -4.82 -2.62
CA TYR A 52 -5.77 -6.24 -2.85
C TYR A 52 -6.21 -6.53 -4.29
N ALA A 53 -6.89 -5.59 -4.95
CA ALA A 53 -7.27 -5.74 -6.35
C ALA A 53 -6.08 -5.72 -7.31
N LEU A 54 -5.01 -5.00 -6.97
CA LEU A 54 -3.85 -4.76 -7.84
C LEU A 54 -2.68 -5.70 -7.59
N ILE A 55 -2.58 -6.29 -6.39
CA ILE A 55 -1.43 -7.12 -5.99
C ILE A 55 -1.32 -8.41 -6.83
N GLY A 56 -0.09 -8.86 -7.07
CA GLY A 56 0.20 -10.11 -7.79
C GLY A 56 0.03 -10.04 -9.32
N PRO A 57 0.39 -11.11 -10.04
CA PRO A 57 0.30 -11.15 -11.51
C PRO A 57 -1.14 -11.07 -12.02
N ASP A 58 -2.10 -11.65 -11.28
CA ASP A 58 -3.53 -11.63 -11.61
C ASP A 58 -4.15 -10.22 -11.50
N GLY A 59 -3.46 -9.28 -10.86
CA GLY A 59 -3.86 -7.88 -10.77
C GLY A 59 -3.49 -7.05 -12.00
N LYS A 60 -2.95 -7.66 -13.07
CA LYS A 60 -2.44 -6.93 -14.25
C LYS A 60 -3.48 -6.04 -14.92
N ASP A 61 -4.66 -6.59 -15.22
CA ASP A 61 -5.71 -5.83 -15.89
C ASP A 61 -6.27 -4.73 -14.99
N ASN A 62 -6.34 -5.00 -13.68
CA ASN A 62 -6.69 -4.01 -12.67
C ASN A 62 -5.68 -2.86 -12.60
N CYS A 63 -4.37 -3.15 -12.68
CA CYS A 63 -3.33 -2.12 -12.71
C CYS A 63 -3.48 -1.21 -13.93
N ASN A 64 -3.66 -1.78 -15.13
CA ASN A 64 -3.85 -0.99 -16.35
C ASN A 64 -5.13 -0.15 -16.27
N LYS A 65 -6.25 -0.77 -15.88
CA LYS A 65 -7.52 -0.06 -15.72
C LYS A 65 -7.42 1.08 -14.72
N PHE A 66 -6.73 0.87 -13.59
CA PHE A 66 -6.55 1.90 -12.57
C PHE A 66 -5.84 3.14 -13.12
N VAL A 67 -4.84 2.96 -14.01
CA VAL A 67 -4.19 4.07 -14.71
C VAL A 67 -5.14 4.77 -15.70
N ASP A 68 -5.97 4.00 -16.40
CA ASP A 68 -6.93 4.52 -17.38
C ASP A 68 -8.02 5.37 -16.72
N ILE A 69 -8.52 4.96 -15.55
CA ILE A 69 -9.52 5.72 -14.78
C ILE A 69 -8.92 6.86 -13.94
N LEU A 70 -7.74 7.35 -14.33
CA LEU A 70 -7.03 8.46 -13.69
C LEU A 70 -6.59 8.19 -12.24
N GLY A 71 -6.41 6.92 -11.85
CA GLY A 71 -5.96 6.54 -10.50
C GLY A 71 -4.62 7.14 -10.11
N LEU A 72 -3.75 7.47 -11.08
CA LEU A 72 -2.49 8.16 -10.84
C LEU A 72 -2.67 9.54 -10.17
N ARG A 73 -3.74 10.28 -10.54
CA ARG A 73 -4.06 11.57 -9.91
C ARG A 73 -4.56 11.43 -8.47
N THR A 74 -4.96 10.22 -8.09
CA THR A 74 -5.46 9.91 -6.74
C THR A 74 -4.35 9.36 -5.86
N ILE A 75 -3.56 8.40 -6.34
CA ILE A 75 -2.56 7.68 -5.53
C ILE A 75 -1.30 8.52 -5.24
N PHE A 76 -0.82 9.32 -6.19
CA PHE A 76 0.42 10.09 -5.98
C PHE A 76 0.30 11.20 -4.92
N PRO A 77 -0.83 11.91 -4.79
CA PRO A 77 -1.06 12.77 -3.63
C PRO A 77 -1.04 12.02 -2.29
N LEU A 78 -1.50 10.76 -2.24
CA LEU A 78 -1.42 9.91 -1.04
C LEU A 78 0.03 9.53 -0.74
N PHE A 79 0.81 9.23 -1.78
CA PHE A 79 2.24 8.92 -1.66
C PHE A 79 3.05 10.09 -1.10
N MET A 80 2.78 11.30 -1.58
CA MET A 80 3.48 12.51 -1.12
C MET A 80 3.07 12.96 0.28
N LYS A 81 1.81 12.71 0.68
CA LYS A 81 1.27 13.22 1.93
C LYS A 81 0.56 12.12 2.71
N THR A 82 1.27 11.58 3.68
CA THR A 82 0.69 10.67 4.67
C THR A 82 -0.30 11.46 5.56
N PRO A 83 -1.57 11.03 5.67
CA PRO A 83 -2.54 11.66 6.56
C PRO A 83 -2.02 11.64 8.00
N LYS A 84 -2.00 12.81 8.67
CA LYS A 84 -1.58 12.89 10.07
C LYS A 84 -2.46 11.99 10.94
N ARG A 85 -1.81 11.31 11.90
CA ARG A 85 -2.42 10.43 12.90
C ARG A 85 -3.54 11.18 13.62
N ASN A 86 -4.78 10.80 13.33
CA ASN A 86 -5.94 11.31 14.04
C ASN A 86 -6.49 10.15 14.87
N ARG A 87 -6.65 10.33 16.19
CA ARG A 87 -7.04 9.24 17.13
C ARG A 87 -8.37 8.53 16.76
N LYS A 88 -9.16 9.11 15.85
CA LYS A 88 -10.43 8.55 15.33
C LYS A 88 -10.31 7.85 13.95
N LYS A 89 -9.12 7.76 13.35
CA LYS A 89 -8.92 7.15 12.03
C LYS A 89 -8.42 5.72 12.17
N MET A 90 -9.04 4.82 11.40
CA MET A 90 -8.81 3.38 11.45
C MET A 90 -7.44 2.90 10.96
N LEU A 91 -6.80 3.67 10.08
CA LEU A 91 -5.56 3.26 9.43
C LEU A 91 -4.42 4.13 9.95
N THR A 92 -3.38 3.49 10.44
CA THR A 92 -2.17 4.15 10.90
C THR A 92 -1.44 4.80 9.73
N ALA A 93 -0.53 5.74 10.04
CA ALA A 93 0.32 6.35 9.04
C ALA A 93 1.17 5.31 8.29
N GLU A 94 1.61 4.26 8.99
CA GLU A 94 2.45 3.20 8.44
C GLU A 94 1.65 2.27 7.52
N GLU A 95 0.48 1.80 7.94
CA GLU A 95 -0.40 1.00 7.06
C GLU A 95 -0.80 1.77 5.80
N HIS A 96 -0.95 3.10 5.91
CA HIS A 96 -1.27 3.94 4.76
C HIS A 96 -0.11 3.98 3.78
N GLU A 97 1.10 4.21 4.29
CA GLU A 97 2.32 4.19 3.49
C GLU A 97 2.52 2.81 2.83
N GLU A 98 2.33 1.72 3.57
CA GLU A 98 2.45 0.35 3.07
C GLU A 98 1.49 0.08 1.90
N HIS A 99 0.19 0.37 2.07
CA HIS A 99 -0.78 0.17 1.00
C HIS A 99 -0.46 1.00 -0.24
N VAL A 100 -0.07 2.27 -0.06
CA VAL A 100 0.27 3.15 -1.19
C VAL A 100 1.51 2.65 -1.92
N ILE A 101 2.57 2.28 -1.21
CA ILE A 101 3.80 1.74 -1.79
C ILE A 101 3.49 0.43 -2.53
N SER A 102 2.72 -0.47 -1.90
CA SER A 102 2.33 -1.75 -2.50
C SER A 102 1.54 -1.56 -3.81
N ILE A 103 0.60 -0.60 -3.84
CA ILE A 103 -0.14 -0.25 -5.06
C ILE A 103 0.81 0.22 -6.17
N ILE A 104 1.72 1.14 -5.84
CA ILE A 104 2.69 1.68 -6.80
C ILE A 104 3.62 0.57 -7.32
N ALA A 105 4.14 -0.28 -6.43
CA ALA A 105 4.98 -1.41 -6.78
C ALA A 105 4.25 -2.42 -7.68
N SER A 106 2.98 -2.70 -7.40
CA SER A 106 2.13 -3.59 -8.21
C SER A 106 1.94 -3.03 -9.62
N MET A 107 1.66 -1.72 -9.74
CA MET A 107 1.58 -1.08 -11.06
C MET A 107 2.93 -1.06 -11.79
N LEU A 108 4.04 -0.79 -11.10
CA LEU A 108 5.39 -0.83 -11.69
C LEU A 108 5.74 -2.24 -12.19
N ARG A 109 5.30 -3.29 -11.49
CA ARG A 109 5.49 -4.68 -11.92
C ARG A 109 4.62 -5.03 -13.13
N ASN A 110 3.34 -4.65 -13.11
CA ASN A 110 2.33 -5.20 -14.01
C ASN A 110 1.96 -4.32 -15.21
N CYS A 111 2.00 -3.00 -15.09
CA CYS A 111 1.67 -2.10 -16.20
C CYS A 111 2.65 -2.26 -17.36
N ARG A 112 2.13 -2.18 -18.58
CA ARG A 112 2.89 -2.23 -19.84
C ARG A 112 2.46 -1.08 -20.77
N GLY A 113 3.19 -0.87 -21.86
CA GLY A 113 2.85 0.12 -22.89
C GLY A 113 2.66 1.55 -22.37
N THR A 114 1.56 2.18 -22.77
CA THR A 114 1.25 3.59 -22.44
C THR A 114 0.97 3.79 -20.95
N GLN A 115 0.32 2.83 -20.27
CA GLN A 115 0.06 2.90 -18.83
C GLN A 115 1.36 2.89 -18.02
N ARG A 116 2.33 2.05 -18.40
CA ARG A 116 3.67 2.06 -17.80
C ARG A 116 4.37 3.40 -18.01
N SER A 117 4.33 3.92 -19.24
CA SER A 117 4.97 5.19 -19.57
C SER A 117 4.40 6.35 -18.75
N ARG A 118 3.07 6.40 -18.60
CA ARG A 118 2.38 7.38 -17.75
C ARG A 118 2.77 7.26 -16.27
N LEU A 119 2.94 6.04 -15.77
CA LEU A 119 3.40 5.80 -14.40
C LEU A 119 4.85 6.26 -14.18
N LEU A 120 5.77 5.93 -15.09
CA LEU A 120 7.17 6.34 -15.00
C LEU A 120 7.33 7.86 -15.10
N SER A 121 6.52 8.51 -15.94
CA SER A 121 6.48 9.96 -16.06
C SER A 121 6.22 10.65 -14.71
N LYS A 122 5.39 10.06 -13.83
CA LYS A 122 5.15 10.61 -12.48
C LYS A 122 6.42 10.73 -11.63
N PHE A 123 7.41 9.87 -11.84
CA PHE A 123 8.70 9.91 -11.13
C PHE A 123 9.70 10.90 -11.71
N SER A 124 9.39 11.51 -12.86
CA SER A 124 10.20 12.57 -13.49
C SER A 124 9.57 13.96 -13.34
N GLU A 125 8.40 14.07 -12.70
CA GLU A 125 7.75 15.36 -12.45
C GLU A 125 8.48 16.15 -11.36
N ASN A 126 8.44 17.49 -11.50
CA ASN A 126 8.91 18.46 -10.51
C ASN A 126 10.27 18.09 -9.90
N ASP A 127 11.28 17.98 -10.75
CA ASP A 127 12.66 17.66 -10.37
C ASP A 127 12.78 16.38 -9.55
N HIS A 128 12.08 15.33 -9.98
CA HIS A 128 12.12 14.01 -9.34
C HIS A 128 11.63 13.97 -7.89
N GLU A 129 10.75 14.89 -7.47
CA GLU A 129 10.25 14.95 -6.07
C GLU A 129 9.64 13.61 -5.56
N LYS A 130 9.18 12.73 -6.45
CA LYS A 130 8.65 11.41 -6.06
C LYS A 130 9.76 10.42 -5.73
N VAL A 131 10.92 10.56 -6.37
CA VAL A 131 12.14 9.83 -6.04
C VAL A 131 12.67 10.31 -4.70
N ASP A 132 12.68 11.62 -4.43
CA ASP A 132 13.06 12.17 -3.12
C ASP A 132 12.17 11.60 -2.01
N ARG A 133 10.84 11.64 -2.21
CA ARG A 133 9.89 11.04 -1.26
C ARG A 133 10.12 9.54 -1.08
N LEU A 134 10.49 8.82 -2.14
CA LEU A 134 10.81 7.39 -2.06
C LEU A 134 12.06 7.15 -1.19
N LEU A 135 13.10 7.96 -1.36
CA LEU A 135 14.32 7.89 -0.55
C LEU A 135 14.05 8.26 0.91
N GLU A 136 13.23 9.28 1.18
CA GLU A 136 12.80 9.64 2.54
C GLU A 136 12.11 8.46 3.23
N LEU A 137 11.17 7.81 2.54
CA LEU A 137 10.50 6.61 3.05
C LEU A 137 11.49 5.45 3.24
N HIS A 138 12.41 5.26 2.30
CA HIS A 138 13.44 4.23 2.39
C HIS A 138 14.29 4.38 3.65
N PHE A 139 14.85 5.57 3.90
CA PHE A 139 15.66 5.82 5.10
C PHE A 139 14.85 5.66 6.39
N LYS A 140 13.62 6.20 6.43
CA LYS A 140 12.70 6.05 7.57
C LYS A 140 12.47 4.58 7.94
N TYR A 141 12.19 3.73 6.95
CA TYR A 141 11.88 2.32 7.20
C TYR A 141 13.14 1.48 7.41
N MET A 142 14.28 1.86 6.82
CA MET A 142 15.58 1.24 7.08
C MET A 142 16.01 1.44 8.53
N GLU A 143 15.95 2.66 9.05
CA GLU A 143 16.26 2.95 10.46
C GLU A 143 15.37 2.14 11.43
N LYS A 144 14.09 1.96 11.07
CA LYS A 144 13.16 1.14 11.86
C LYS A 144 13.56 -0.34 11.86
N VAL A 145 13.98 -0.88 10.72
CA VAL A 145 14.47 -2.27 10.61
C VAL A 145 15.74 -2.43 11.45
N ASP A 146 16.72 -1.55 11.28
CA ASP A 146 18.00 -1.59 12.01
C ASP A 146 17.78 -1.53 13.54
N SER A 147 16.87 -0.67 14.00
CA SER A 147 16.53 -0.58 15.43
C SER A 147 15.90 -1.86 15.97
N VAL A 148 15.04 -2.51 15.20
CA VAL A 148 14.38 -3.77 15.59
C VAL A 148 15.39 -4.91 15.60
N ASP A 149 16.26 -4.99 14.60
CA ASP A 149 17.32 -6.01 14.52
C ASP A 149 18.28 -5.90 15.71
N ALA A 150 18.71 -4.69 16.06
CA ALA A 150 19.54 -4.46 17.25
C ALA A 150 18.83 -4.85 18.56
N GLU A 151 17.51 -4.67 18.66
CA GLU A 151 16.73 -5.12 19.82
C GLU A 151 16.64 -6.66 19.89
N LEU A 152 16.42 -7.32 18.75
CA LEU A 152 16.38 -8.77 18.66
C LEU A 152 17.73 -9.40 19.03
N GLU A 153 18.84 -8.82 18.56
CA GLU A 153 20.19 -9.26 18.93
C GLU A 153 20.44 -9.16 20.44
N ARG A 154 20.04 -8.04 21.06
CA ARG A 154 20.15 -7.86 22.52
C ARG A 154 19.31 -8.87 23.30
N LYS A 155 18.07 -9.14 22.85
CA LYS A 155 17.19 -10.15 23.47
C LYS A 155 17.80 -11.54 23.35
N ASN A 156 18.28 -11.92 22.17
CA ASN A 156 18.93 -13.21 21.93
C ASN A 156 20.21 -13.40 22.74
N ALA A 157 21.05 -12.36 22.87
CA ALA A 157 22.25 -12.40 23.70
C ALA A 157 21.91 -12.56 25.19
N THR A 158 20.88 -11.85 25.65
CA THR A 158 20.37 -11.96 27.02
C THR A 158 19.84 -13.37 27.28
N GLU A 159 18.99 -13.91 26.41
CA GLU A 159 18.43 -15.24 26.53
C GLU A 159 19.51 -16.34 26.56
N LYS A 160 20.52 -16.25 25.68
CA LYS A 160 21.69 -17.15 25.71
C LYS A 160 22.46 -17.06 27.03
N LYS A 161 22.62 -15.86 27.60
CA LYS A 161 23.27 -15.65 28.90
C LYS A 161 22.44 -16.24 30.04
N TRP A 162 21.13 -16.06 30.02
CA TRP A 162 20.19 -16.65 31.00
C TRP A 162 20.18 -18.18 30.94
N MET A 163 20.17 -18.78 29.75
CA MET A 163 20.27 -20.24 29.61
C MET A 163 21.61 -20.75 30.17
N ARG A 164 22.74 -20.09 29.85
CA ARG A 164 24.05 -20.47 30.42
C ARG A 164 24.09 -20.42 31.95
N MET A 165 23.40 -19.46 32.58
CA MET A 165 23.32 -19.36 34.04
C MET A 165 22.37 -20.37 34.69
N LYS A 166 21.41 -20.95 33.94
CA LYS A 166 20.46 -21.96 34.47
C LYS A 166 20.98 -23.40 34.37
N PHE A 167 21.99 -23.64 33.53
CA PHE A 167 22.58 -24.97 33.31
C PHE A 167 24.00 -25.10 33.89
N ILE A 168 24.40 -24.16 34.76
CA ILE A 168 25.53 -24.24 35.69
C ILE A 168 24.94 -24.19 37.10
#